data_AF-A0A0C2CI23-F1
#
_entry.id   AF-A0A0C2CI23-F1
#
_cell.length_a   1.000
_cell.length_b   1.000
_cell.length_c   1.000
_cell.angle_alpha   90.00
_cell.angle_beta   90.00
_cell.angle_gamma   90.00
#
_symmetry.space_group_name_H-M   'P 1'
#
loop_
_entity.id
_entity.type
_entity.pdbx_description
1 polymer ?
#
loop_
_entity_poly.entity_id
_entity_poly.type
_entity_poly.pdbx_seq_one_letter_code
_entity_poly.pdbx_strand_id
1 'polypeptide(L)' 'SLHCELPCVTVEANKVCPLSGWLVLDVLLQPFESVADLLLNASPTLKDFIEKKMDKRCHFALEKSELLRMRKGQFRN' A
#
# COMPACT_ATOMS: atom_id res chain seq x y z
N SER A 1 12.29 -2.52 -0.10
CA SER A 1 11.29 -1.52 0.36
C SER A 1 10.20 -1.46 -0.69
N LEU A 2 8.93 -1.55 -0.29
CA LEU A 2 7.78 -1.56 -1.21
C LEU A 2 7.74 -0.32 -2.13
N HIS A 3 8.28 0.81 -1.67
CA HIS A 3 8.48 2.01 -2.48
C HIS A 3 9.42 1.82 -3.69
N CYS A 4 10.27 0.79 -3.68
CA CYS A 4 11.16 0.44 -4.79
C CYS A 4 10.62 -0.76 -5.58
N GLU A 5 10.08 -1.75 -4.88
CA GLU A 5 9.60 -3.01 -5.49
C GLU A 5 8.33 -2.80 -6.31
N LEU A 6 7.35 -2.05 -5.80
CA LEU A 6 6.09 -1.79 -6.51
C LEU A 6 6.30 -1.06 -7.84
N PRO A 7 7.00 0.09 -7.92
CA PRO A 7 7.26 0.73 -9.21
C PRO A 7 8.07 -0.16 -10.15
N CYS A 8 9.03 -0.95 -9.65
CA CYS A 8 9.79 -1.88 -10.47
C CYS A 8 8.87 -2.92 -11.12
N VAL A 9 8.05 -3.61 -10.31
CA VAL A 9 7.10 -4.62 -10.79
C VAL A 9 6.09 -4.01 -11.76
N THR A 10 5.55 -2.83 -11.46
CA THR A 10 4.61 -2.12 -12.36
C THR A 10 5.27 -1.79 -13.71
N VAL A 11 6.51 -1.30 -13.71
CA VAL A 11 7.23 -0.96 -14.95
C VAL A 11 7.57 -2.21 -15.75
N GLU A 12 8.10 -3.26 -15.12
CA GLU A 12 8.47 -4.50 -15.81
C GLU A 12 7.24 -5.23 -16.38
N ALA A 13 6.14 -5.29 -15.64
CA ALA A 13 4.89 -5.86 -16.14
C ALA A 13 4.35 -5.08 -17.36
N ASN A 14 4.40 -3.74 -17.30
CA ASN A 14 3.96 -2.89 -18.42
C ASN A 14 4.81 -3.07 -19.70
N LYS A 15 6.08 -3.52 -19.60
CA LYS A 15 6.90 -3.84 -20.78
C LYS A 15 6.42 -5.09 -21.53
N VAL A 16 5.88 -6.07 -20.81
CA VAL A 16 5.40 -7.33 -21.38
C VAL A 16 3.98 -7.17 -21.93
N CYS A 17 3.10 -6.54 -21.15
CA CYS A 17 1.72 -6.26 -21.53
C CYS A 17 1.34 -4.85 -21.07
N PRO A 18 1.03 -3.91 -21.98
CA PRO A 18 0.62 -2.56 -21.61
C PRO A 18 -0.52 -2.58 -20.59
N LEU A 19 -0.41 -1.72 -19.58
CA LEU A 19 -1.36 -1.57 -18.47
C LEU A 19 -1.43 -2.73 -17.46
N SER A 20 -0.82 -3.89 -17.74
CA SER A 20 -0.82 -5.02 -16.82
C SER A 20 -0.14 -4.70 -15.49
N GLY A 21 0.85 -3.81 -15.47
CA GLY A 21 1.52 -3.37 -14.25
C GLY A 21 0.61 -2.61 -13.29
N TRP A 22 -0.40 -1.90 -13.80
CA TRP A 22 -1.41 -1.23 -12.98
C TRP A 22 -2.39 -2.24 -12.37
N LEU A 23 -2.76 -3.27 -13.13
CA LEU A 23 -3.58 -4.37 -12.63
C LEU A 23 -2.85 -5.13 -11.51
N VAL A 24 -1.58 -5.47 -11.73
CA VAL A 24 -0.74 -6.14 -10.73
C VAL A 24 -0.58 -5.27 -9.49
N LEU A 25 -0.35 -3.97 -9.68
CA LEU A 25 -0.26 -3.02 -8.56
C LEU A 25 -1.54 -3.00 -7.73
N ASP A 26 -2.71 -2.98 -8.37
CA ASP A 26 -3.99 -2.98 -7.67
C ASP A 26 -4.20 -4.26 -6.85
N VAL A 27 -3.90 -5.41 -7.44
CA VAL A 27 -3.96 -6.72 -6.75
C VAL A 27 -3.01 -6.76 -5.55
N LEU A 28 -1.79 -6.22 -5.69
CA LEU A 28 -0.81 -6.19 -4.60
C LEU A 28 -1.23 -5.25 -3.46
N LEU A 29 -1.93 -4.15 -3.78
CA LEU A 29 -2.36 -3.15 -2.80
C LEU A 29 -3.68 -3.51 -2.09
N GLN A 30 -4.51 -4.37 -2.68
CA GLN A 30 -5.84 -4.72 -2.16
C GLN A 30 -5.86 -5.24 -0.71
N PRO A 31 -4.93 -6.11 -0.26
CA PRO A 31 -4.90 -6.56 1.13
C PRO A 31 -4.62 -5.42 2.11
N PHE A 32 -3.74 -4.49 1.72
CA PHE A 32 -3.39 -3.33 2.54
C PHE A 32 -4.56 -2.35 2.65
N GLU A 33 -5.31 -2.14 1.56
CA GLU A 33 -6.52 -1.32 1.60
C GLU A 33 -7.57 -1.90 2.55
N SER A 34 -7.76 -3.22 2.53
CA SER A 34 -8.69 -3.91 3.43
C SER A 34 -8.31 -3.68 4.91
N VAL A 35 -7.02 -3.75 5.23
CA VAL A 35 -6.51 -3.46 6.58
C VAL A 35 -6.68 -1.98 6.92
N ALA A 36 -6.36 -1.07 6.01
CA ALA A 36 -6.53 0.36 6.22
C ALA A 36 -8.00 0.74 6.48
N ASP A 37 -8.96 0.10 5.80
CA ASP A 37 -10.39 0.30 6.02
C ASP A 37 -10.89 -0.23 7.36
N LEU A 38 -10.39 -1.39 7.79
CA LEU A 38 -10.64 -1.91 9.13
C LEU A 38 -10.10 -0.96 10.20
N LEU A 39 -8.91 -0.41 9.96
CA LEU A 39 -8.27 0.54 10.87
C LEU A 39 -8.99 1.87 10.91
N LEU A 40 -9.49 2.41 9.80
CA LEU A 40 -10.26 3.65 9.80
C LEU A 40 -11.43 3.60 10.80
N ASN A 41 -12.13 2.47 10.82
CA ASN A 41 -13.28 2.20 11.69
C ASN A 41 -12.90 1.68 13.09
N ALA A 42 -11.62 1.39 13.34
CA ALA A 42 -11.16 0.90 14.63
C ALA A 42 -11.26 1.97 15.73
N SER A 43 -11.47 1.51 16.97
CA SER A 43 -11.44 2.38 18.14
C SER A 43 -10.05 3.02 18.31
N PRO A 44 -9.96 4.22 18.90
CA PRO A 44 -8.67 4.88 19.14
C PRO A 44 -7.69 4.00 19.92
N THR A 45 -8.18 3.24 20.91
CA THR A 45 -7.36 2.32 21.71
C THR A 45 -6.72 1.21 20.86
N LEU A 46 -7.45 0.69 19.88
CA LEU A 46 -6.93 -0.35 18.99
C LEU A 46 -5.91 0.24 18.00
N LYS A 47 -6.15 1.45 17.49
CA LYS A 47 -5.19 2.18 16.64
C LYS A 47 -3.87 2.40 17.38
N ASP A 48 -3.93 2.94 18.60
CA ASP A 48 -2.75 3.18 19.46
C ASP A 48 -2.00 1.88 19.78
N PHE A 49 -2.74 0.79 20.03
CA PHE A 49 -2.12 -0.51 20.30
C PHE A 49 -1.36 -1.04 19.07
N ILE A 50 -1.96 -0.93 17.89
CA ILE A 50 -1.35 -1.37 16.63
C ILE A 50 -0.14 -0.51 16.30
N GLU A 51 -0.23 0.81 16.39
CA GLU A 51 0.93 1.71 16.18
C GLU A 51 2.09 1.41 17.11
N LYS A 52 1.83 1.12 18.40
CA LYS A 52 2.88 0.79 19.37
C LYS A 52 3.52 -0.58 19.15
N LYS A 53 2.78 -1.53 18.56
CA LYS A 53 3.24 -2.91 18.36
C LYS A 53 3.84 -3.14 16.98
N MET A 54 3.42 -2.40 15.97
CA MET A 54 3.96 -2.52 14.63
C MET A 54 5.35 -1.91 14.51
N ASP A 55 6.19 -2.58 13.73
CA ASP A 55 7.45 -1.99 13.29
C ASP A 55 7.17 -0.74 12.44
N LYS A 56 7.97 0.31 12.63
CA LYS A 56 7.87 1.56 11.85
C LYS A 56 7.97 1.32 10.34
N ARG A 57 8.65 0.24 9.93
CA ARG A 57 8.73 -0.17 8.52
C ARG A 57 7.40 -0.62 7.95
N CYS A 58 6.40 -0.94 8.75
CA CYS A 58 5.09 -1.40 8.28
C CYS A 58 4.03 -0.28 8.25
N HIS A 59 4.38 0.96 8.61
CA HIS A 59 3.41 2.05 8.80
C HIS A 59 2.63 2.43 7.52
N PHE A 60 3.28 2.34 6.34
CA PHE A 60 2.65 2.64 5.04
C PHE A 60 1.47 1.70 4.71
N ALA A 61 1.38 0.55 5.37
CA ALA A 61 0.30 -0.42 5.20
C ALA A 61 -1.02 0.03 5.85
N LEU A 62 -0.97 1.07 6.69
CA LEU A 62 -2.12 1.50 7.50
C LEU A 62 -2.75 2.80 7.00
N GLU A 63 -2.00 3.66 6.30
CA GLU A 63 -2.53 4.95 5.86
C GLU A 63 -3.20 4.83 4.49
N LYS A 64 -4.53 4.92 4.47
CA LYS A 64 -5.33 4.84 3.23
C LYS A 64 -4.92 5.89 2.19
N SER A 65 -4.51 7.08 2.63
CA SER A 65 -4.06 8.17 1.76
C SER A 65 -2.78 7.78 0.99
N GLU A 66 -1.81 7.12 1.64
CA GLU A 66 -0.57 6.65 1.03
C GLU A 66 -0.85 5.54 0.01
N LEU A 67 -1.74 4.58 0.34
CA LEU A 67 -2.15 3.53 -0.59
C LEU A 67 -2.80 4.10 -1.87
N LEU A 68 -3.64 5.12 -1.73
CA LEU A 68 -4.25 5.83 -2.86
C LEU A 68 -3.23 6.60 -3.71
N ARG A 69 -2.18 7.16 -3.09
CA ARG A 69 -1.04 7.76 -3.81
C ARG A 69 -0.28 6.68 -4.61
N MET A 70 0.01 5.53 -3.99
CA MET A 70 0.72 4.43 -4.64
C MET A 70 -0.03 3.90 -5.87
N ARG A 71 -1.36 3.73 -5.81
CA ARG A 71 -2.18 3.35 -6.98
C ARG A 71 -2.06 4.30 -8.16
N LYS A 72 -1.78 5.59 -7.90
CA LYS A 72 -1.56 6.61 -8.93
C LYS A 72 -0.11 6.64 -9.43
N GLY A 73 0.72 5.70 -9.00
CA GLY A 73 2.14 5.63 -9.35
C GLY A 73 3.02 6.58 -8.52
N GLN A 74 2.50 7.14 -7.42
CA GLN A 74 3.26 8.05 -6.56
C GLN A 74 3.89 7.25 -5.42
N PHE A 75 5.12 6.77 -5.65
CA PHE A 75 5.82 5.89 -4.71
C PHE A 75 6.84 6.59 -3.81
N ARG A 76 7.11 7.88 -4.02
CA ARG A 76 7.98 8.69 -3.16
C ARG A 76 7.13 9.55 -2.22
N ASN A 77 7.55 9.63 -0.95
CA ASN A 77 6.95 10.55 0.02
C ASN A 77 7.24 12.00 -0.34
#